data_AF-A0A7J3T1V7-F1
#
_entry.id   AF-A0A7J3T1V7-F1
#
_cell.length_a   1.000
_cell.length_b   1.000
_cell.length_c   1.000
_cell.angle_alpha   90.00
_cell.angle_beta   90.00
_cell.angle_gamma   90.00
#
_symmetry.space_group_name_H-M   'P 1'
#
loop_
_entity.id
_entity.type
_entity.pdbx_description
1 polymer ?
#
loop_
_entity_poly.entity_id
_entity_poly.type
_entity_poly.pdbx_seq_one_letter_code
_entity_poly.pdbx_strand_id
1 'polypeptide(L)'
;ISRMPMFSIPRTAKSLQDLPEKARAATRMLDEIFWKQIASMQVGRVFSEVTLVGGAGKAEAVRNIVHKLGVTLAEVMYVGDSITDEEAFKLVRGGGGLTVSFNGNRYAVQNAEIAVLCEDSTVIGILAEEFAKQGREKTLDIIEHWDRKVLLKSLGDEDLLNLFFKLYPEKLPKVKIVTKENMEILTKESTEFRKKVRGEAVGRLG
;
A
#
# COMPACT_ATOMS: atom_id res chain seq x y z
N ILE A 1 8.15 24.20 -15.60
CA ILE A 1 8.15 22.81 -15.08
C ILE A 1 7.99 21.78 -16.20
N SER A 2 7.07 21.94 -17.15
CA SER A 2 6.81 20.97 -18.25
C SER A 2 7.98 20.64 -19.21
N ARG A 3 9.07 21.42 -19.19
CA ARG A 3 10.30 21.16 -19.97
C ARG A 3 11.44 20.55 -19.17
N MET A 4 11.21 20.22 -17.89
CA MET A 4 12.24 19.59 -17.06
C MET A 4 12.52 18.17 -17.59
N PRO A 5 13.80 17.76 -17.65
CA PRO A 5 14.14 16.43 -18.12
C PRO A 5 13.57 15.37 -17.17
N MET A 6 12.91 14.36 -17.73
CA MET A 6 12.54 13.17 -16.97
C MET A 6 13.81 12.42 -16.58
N PHE A 7 13.88 12.00 -15.32
CA PHE A 7 14.97 11.17 -14.81
C PHE A 7 14.41 10.04 -13.95
N SER A 8 15.14 8.92 -13.89
CA SER A 8 14.87 7.85 -12.95
C SER A 8 15.73 8.04 -11.70
N ILE A 9 15.14 7.78 -10.53
CA ILE A 9 15.89 7.72 -9.27
C ILE A 9 16.61 6.37 -9.23
N PRO A 10 17.96 6.33 -9.11
CA PRO A 10 18.69 5.08 -8.97
C PRO A 10 18.22 4.29 -7.75
N ARG A 11 18.09 2.96 -7.86
CA ARG A 11 17.65 2.11 -6.75
C ARG A 11 18.56 2.16 -5.52
N THR A 12 19.83 2.52 -5.73
CA THR A 12 20.85 2.63 -4.68
C THR A 12 20.95 4.03 -4.07
N ALA A 13 20.19 5.01 -4.58
CA ALA A 13 20.24 6.38 -4.09
C ALA A 13 19.68 6.46 -2.67
N LYS A 14 20.47 7.03 -1.75
CA LYS A 14 20.09 7.29 -0.35
C LYS A 14 20.02 8.77 -0.05
N SER A 15 20.55 9.61 -0.93
CA SER A 15 20.70 11.05 -0.75
C SER A 15 20.59 11.79 -2.08
N LEU A 16 20.42 13.11 -2.02
CA LEU A 16 20.37 13.96 -3.21
C LEU A 16 21.66 13.85 -4.04
N GLN A 17 22.80 13.60 -3.37
CA GLN A 17 24.11 13.48 -4.00
C GLN A 17 24.19 12.26 -4.93
N ASP A 18 23.41 11.21 -4.65
CA ASP A 18 23.36 9.98 -5.45
C ASP A 18 22.56 10.14 -6.75
N LEU A 19 21.86 11.28 -6.92
CA LEU A 19 21.10 11.55 -8.13
C LEU A 19 21.99 12.09 -9.26
N PRO A 20 21.65 11.81 -10.53
CA PRO A 20 22.30 12.43 -11.68
C PRO A 20 22.28 13.96 -11.59
N GLU A 21 23.29 14.62 -12.15
CA GLU A 21 23.42 16.08 -12.05
C GLU A 21 22.17 16.83 -12.53
N LYS A 22 21.57 16.39 -13.65
CA LYS A 22 20.32 16.95 -14.17
C LYS A 22 19.16 16.83 -13.18
N ALA A 23 19.07 15.72 -12.46
CA ALA A 23 18.06 15.51 -11.42
C ALA A 23 18.29 16.44 -10.24
N ARG A 24 19.54 16.57 -9.77
CA ARG A 24 19.89 17.52 -8.69
C ARG A 24 19.57 18.96 -9.07
N ALA A 25 19.87 19.36 -10.31
CA ALA A 25 19.56 20.68 -10.82
C ALA A 25 18.03 20.92 -10.87
N ALA A 26 17.27 19.93 -11.34
CA ALA A 26 15.81 19.99 -11.34
C ALA A 26 15.25 20.11 -9.91
N THR A 27 15.74 19.31 -8.95
CA THR A 27 15.34 19.40 -7.54
C THR A 27 15.62 20.78 -6.95
N ARG A 28 16.83 21.33 -7.15
CA ARG A 28 17.17 22.69 -6.67
C ARG A 28 16.25 23.76 -7.26
N MET A 29 15.91 23.64 -8.55
CA MET A 29 14.99 24.56 -9.21
C MET A 29 13.58 24.44 -8.62
N LEU A 30 13.11 23.23 -8.33
CA LEU A 30 11.83 23.01 -7.64
C LEU A 30 11.86 23.60 -6.23
N ASP A 31 12.94 23.42 -5.47
CA ASP A 31 13.09 24.00 -4.15
C ASP A 31 13.01 25.54 -4.19
N GLU A 32 13.65 26.16 -5.19
CA GLU A 32 13.57 27.61 -5.37
C GLU A 32 12.15 28.07 -5.72
N ILE A 33 11.47 27.37 -6.63
CA ILE A 33 10.11 27.71 -7.04
C ILE A 33 9.14 27.55 -5.85
N PHE A 34 9.12 26.39 -5.20
CA PHE A 34 8.15 26.08 -4.16
C PHE A 34 8.46 26.81 -2.84
N TRP A 35 9.71 26.74 -2.37
CA TRP A 35 10.05 27.19 -1.01
C TRP A 35 10.53 28.63 -0.93
N LYS A 36 10.85 29.27 -2.06
CA LYS A 36 11.18 30.71 -2.08
C LYS A 36 10.12 31.51 -2.82
N GLN A 37 9.92 31.22 -4.11
CA GLN A 37 9.07 32.06 -4.95
C GLN A 37 7.59 31.94 -4.54
N ILE A 38 7.00 30.75 -4.61
CA ILE A 38 5.58 30.51 -4.27
C ILE A 38 5.33 30.81 -2.79
N ALA A 39 6.24 30.38 -1.90
CA ALA A 39 6.13 30.67 -0.46
C ALA A 39 6.05 32.18 -0.14
N SER A 40 6.71 33.04 -0.92
CA SER A 40 6.65 34.50 -0.76
C SER A 40 5.41 35.17 -1.37
N MET A 41 4.64 34.44 -2.18
CA MET A 41 3.42 34.94 -2.80
C MET A 41 2.23 34.76 -1.84
N GLN A 42 1.12 35.45 -2.08
CA GLN A 42 -0.10 35.28 -1.28
C GLN A 42 -0.59 33.83 -1.23
N VAL A 43 -0.45 33.09 -2.34
CA VAL A 43 -0.82 31.66 -2.42
C VAL A 43 0.09 30.76 -1.56
N GLY A 44 1.27 31.23 -1.15
CA GLY A 44 2.19 30.49 -0.28
C GLY A 44 1.59 30.11 1.07
N ARG A 45 0.56 30.83 1.54
CA ARG A 45 -0.20 30.50 2.76
C ARG A 45 -0.80 29.10 2.74
N VAL A 46 -1.07 28.55 1.55
CA VAL A 46 -1.57 27.18 1.36
C VAL A 46 -0.63 26.14 1.99
N PHE A 47 0.69 26.39 2.01
CA PHE A 47 1.64 25.47 2.63
C PHE A 47 1.48 25.34 4.15
N SER A 48 0.93 26.37 4.82
CA SER A 48 0.65 26.35 6.26
C SER A 48 -0.82 26.09 6.60
N GLU A 49 -1.74 26.46 5.71
CA GLU A 49 -3.19 26.36 5.95
C GLU A 49 -3.76 24.97 5.60
N VAL A 50 -3.12 24.25 4.68
CA VAL A 50 -3.57 22.91 4.28
C VAL A 50 -2.79 21.83 5.03
N THR A 51 -3.50 21.05 5.85
CA THR A 51 -2.94 19.86 6.48
C THR A 51 -2.95 18.72 5.46
N LEU A 52 -1.77 18.33 4.97
CA LEU A 52 -1.62 17.22 4.05
C LEU A 52 -1.65 15.88 4.80
N VAL A 53 -2.44 14.93 4.32
CA VAL A 53 -2.42 13.56 4.83
C VAL A 53 -1.42 12.74 4.00
N GLY A 54 -0.15 12.80 4.41
CA GLY A 54 0.92 11.93 3.93
C GLY A 54 1.06 10.65 4.76
N GLY A 55 2.21 9.98 4.66
CA GLY A 55 2.48 8.74 5.41
C GLY A 55 2.32 8.88 6.93
N ALA A 56 2.92 9.92 7.52
CA ALA A 56 2.77 10.21 8.95
C ALA A 56 1.31 10.47 9.34
N GLY A 57 0.57 11.22 8.52
CA GLY A 57 -0.85 11.52 8.76
C GLY A 57 -1.74 10.27 8.73
N LYS A 58 -1.47 9.32 7.83
CA LYS A 58 -2.21 8.03 7.81
C LYS A 58 -1.90 7.18 9.05
N ALA A 59 -0.64 7.11 9.47
CA ALA A 59 -0.28 6.41 10.70
C ALA A 59 -0.92 7.05 11.94
N GLU A 60 -0.95 8.38 12.01
CA GLU A 60 -1.64 9.12 13.08
C GLU A 60 -3.15 8.88 13.08
N ALA A 61 -3.78 8.83 11.90
CA ALA A 61 -5.19 8.47 11.78
C ALA A 61 -5.48 7.08 12.37
N VAL A 62 -4.61 6.09 12.12
CA VAL A 62 -4.72 4.76 12.74
C VAL A 62 -4.61 4.86 14.26
N ARG A 63 -3.63 5.58 14.81
CA ARG A 63 -3.50 5.77 16.28
C ARG A 63 -4.75 6.41 16.87
N ASN A 64 -5.31 7.40 16.20
CA ASN A 64 -6.50 8.11 16.63
C ASN A 64 -7.73 7.19 16.64
N ILE A 65 -7.89 6.32 15.64
CA ILE A 65 -8.97 5.32 15.59
C ILE A 65 -8.83 4.32 16.74
N VAL A 66 -7.64 3.76 16.92
CA VAL A 66 -7.32 2.80 18.00
C VAL A 66 -7.64 3.41 19.37
N HIS A 67 -7.18 4.64 19.63
CA HIS A 67 -7.47 5.37 20.87
C HIS A 67 -8.97 5.63 21.06
N LYS A 68 -9.67 6.10 20.03
CA LYS A 68 -11.11 6.42 20.12
C LYS A 68 -11.98 5.19 20.36
N LEU A 69 -11.61 4.05 19.79
CA LEU A 69 -12.36 2.80 19.92
C LEU A 69 -11.93 1.97 21.14
N GLY A 70 -10.85 2.34 21.82
CA GLY A 70 -10.33 1.59 22.97
C GLY A 70 -9.81 0.20 22.60
N VAL A 71 -9.42 0.00 21.34
CA VAL A 71 -8.85 -1.25 20.83
C VAL A 71 -7.32 -1.17 20.82
N THR A 72 -6.66 -2.24 20.42
CA THR A 72 -5.21 -2.31 20.25
C THR A 72 -4.82 -2.34 18.76
N LEU A 73 -3.55 -2.05 18.45
CA LEU A 73 -3.04 -2.19 17.08
C LEU A 73 -3.10 -3.64 16.56
N ALA A 74 -3.10 -4.63 17.45
CA ALA A 74 -3.25 -6.04 17.09
C ALA A 74 -4.63 -6.36 16.49
N GLU A 75 -5.61 -5.51 16.75
CA GLU A 75 -6.99 -5.62 16.23
C GLU A 75 -7.19 -4.77 14.96
N VAL A 76 -6.11 -4.23 14.38
CA VAL A 76 -6.16 -3.43 13.16
C VAL A 76 -5.70 -4.24 11.96
N MET A 77 -6.55 -4.28 10.93
CA MET A 77 -6.14 -4.62 9.58
C MET A 77 -6.00 -3.34 8.76
N TYR A 78 -4.86 -3.14 8.12
CA TYR A 78 -4.58 -1.99 7.27
C TYR A 78 -4.32 -2.42 5.82
N VAL A 79 -5.00 -1.76 4.89
CA VAL A 79 -4.87 -2.01 3.45
C VAL A 79 -4.33 -0.77 2.77
N GLY A 80 -3.28 -0.92 1.98
CA GLY A 80 -2.65 0.18 1.24
C GLY A 80 -2.06 -0.28 -0.10
N ASP A 81 -1.57 0.66 -0.89
CA ASP A 81 -1.08 0.38 -2.25
C ASP A 81 0.17 1.17 -2.64
N SER A 82 0.64 2.11 -1.82
CA SER A 82 1.63 3.10 -2.22
C SER A 82 2.66 3.45 -1.15
N ILE A 83 3.57 4.37 -1.50
CA ILE A 83 4.56 4.93 -0.57
C ILE A 83 3.91 5.69 0.60
N THR A 84 2.73 6.29 0.38
CA THR A 84 2.03 7.02 1.44
C THR A 84 1.49 6.10 2.54
N ASP A 85 1.55 4.79 2.36
CA ASP A 85 1.05 3.80 3.30
C ASP A 85 2.17 3.19 4.16
N GLU A 86 3.44 3.46 3.84
CA GLU A 86 4.61 2.83 4.46
C GLU A 86 4.62 2.97 5.99
N GLU A 87 4.40 4.17 6.51
CA GLU A 87 4.42 4.43 7.96
C GLU A 87 3.22 3.77 8.68
N ALA A 88 2.06 3.70 8.02
CA ALA A 88 0.90 3.01 8.57
C ALA A 88 1.11 1.48 8.59
N PHE A 89 1.71 0.92 7.53
CA PHE A 89 2.11 -0.49 7.50
C PHE A 89 3.08 -0.82 8.63
N LYS A 90 4.16 -0.05 8.79
CA LYS A 90 5.14 -0.26 9.88
C LYS A 90 4.48 -0.20 11.25
N LEU A 91 3.60 0.79 11.45
CA LEU A 91 2.87 0.97 12.71
C LEU A 91 2.00 -0.25 13.03
N VAL A 92 1.14 -0.66 12.11
CA VAL A 92 0.17 -1.74 12.34
C VAL A 92 0.88 -3.07 12.51
N ARG A 93 1.84 -3.38 11.62
CA ARG A 93 2.66 -4.59 11.73
C ARG A 93 3.47 -4.64 13.02
N GLY A 94 4.10 -3.53 13.40
CA GLY A 94 4.85 -3.42 14.66
C GLY A 94 3.97 -3.54 15.91
N GLY A 95 2.69 -3.20 15.80
CA GLY A 95 1.69 -3.39 16.84
C GLY A 95 0.98 -4.75 16.84
N GLY A 96 1.40 -5.68 15.96
CA GLY A 96 0.83 -7.04 15.87
C GLY A 96 -0.45 -7.15 15.03
N GLY A 97 -0.87 -6.07 14.36
CA GLY A 97 -2.00 -6.08 13.43
C GLY A 97 -1.63 -6.65 12.06
N LEU A 98 -2.60 -6.69 11.15
CA LEU A 98 -2.43 -7.28 9.83
C LEU A 98 -2.28 -6.23 8.73
N THR A 99 -1.30 -6.41 7.85
CA THR A 99 -1.01 -5.46 6.77
C THR A 99 -1.15 -6.09 5.38
N VAL A 100 -1.94 -5.45 4.52
CA VAL A 100 -2.27 -5.93 3.18
C VAL A 100 -1.92 -4.89 2.11
N SER A 101 -1.07 -5.29 1.16
CA SER A 101 -0.76 -4.53 -0.05
C SER A 101 -1.69 -4.97 -1.18
N PHE A 102 -2.63 -4.12 -1.59
CA PHE A 102 -3.56 -4.40 -2.69
C PHE A 102 -3.11 -3.73 -3.99
N ASN A 103 -2.68 -4.53 -4.97
CA ASN A 103 -2.10 -4.03 -6.24
C ASN A 103 -1.02 -2.96 -6.01
N GLY A 104 -0.23 -3.17 -4.96
CA GLY A 104 0.67 -2.19 -4.42
C GLY A 104 1.95 -2.01 -5.23
N ASN A 105 2.56 -0.85 -5.10
CA ASN A 105 3.91 -0.62 -5.58
C ASN A 105 4.96 -1.31 -4.67
N ARG A 106 6.25 -1.11 -4.97
CA ARG A 106 7.35 -1.66 -4.16
C ARG A 106 7.27 -1.30 -2.68
N TYR A 107 6.96 -0.04 -2.35
CA TYR A 107 6.89 0.42 -0.97
C TYR A 107 5.79 -0.29 -0.19
N ALA A 108 4.62 -0.50 -0.81
CA ALA A 108 3.53 -1.23 -0.18
C ALA A 108 3.86 -2.71 0.00
N VAL A 109 4.33 -3.40 -1.05
CA VAL A 109 4.65 -4.84 -0.97
C VAL A 109 5.75 -5.10 0.06
N GLN A 110 6.78 -4.25 0.15
CA GLN A 110 7.89 -4.45 1.09
C GLN A 110 7.49 -4.28 2.56
N ASN A 111 6.48 -3.47 2.85
CA ASN A 111 6.07 -3.16 4.22
C ASN A 111 4.84 -3.96 4.68
N ALA A 112 4.05 -4.51 3.76
CA ALA A 112 2.91 -5.38 4.07
C ALA A 112 3.32 -6.84 4.33
N GLU A 113 2.46 -7.55 5.04
CA GLU A 113 2.60 -9.00 5.27
C GLU A 113 1.94 -9.82 4.18
N ILE A 114 0.89 -9.29 3.56
CA ILE A 114 0.15 -9.95 2.49
C ILE A 114 0.19 -9.08 1.25
N ALA A 115 0.52 -9.66 0.10
CA ALA A 115 0.36 -9.05 -1.21
C ALA A 115 -0.84 -9.67 -1.94
N VAL A 116 -1.73 -8.81 -2.42
CA VAL A 116 -2.91 -9.17 -3.21
C VAL A 116 -2.76 -8.59 -4.62
N LEU A 117 -2.90 -9.45 -5.62
CA LEU A 117 -2.96 -9.07 -7.04
C LEU A 117 -4.33 -9.50 -7.57
N CYS A 118 -5.25 -8.55 -7.68
CA CYS A 118 -6.66 -8.83 -7.90
C CYS A 118 -7.36 -7.64 -8.59
N GLU A 119 -8.26 -7.91 -9.54
CA GLU A 119 -9.03 -6.86 -10.22
C GLU A 119 -10.20 -6.37 -9.34
N ASP A 120 -10.67 -7.22 -8.43
CA ASP A 120 -11.85 -6.96 -7.61
C ASP A 120 -11.50 -6.87 -6.11
N SER A 121 -12.18 -5.99 -5.37
CA SER A 121 -11.93 -5.75 -3.95
C SER A 121 -12.56 -6.77 -2.99
N THR A 122 -13.39 -7.70 -3.48
CA THR A 122 -14.05 -8.74 -2.65
C THR A 122 -13.06 -9.57 -1.83
N VAL A 123 -11.84 -9.77 -2.36
CA VAL A 123 -10.75 -10.43 -1.61
C VAL A 123 -10.36 -9.67 -0.34
N ILE A 124 -10.49 -8.34 -0.30
CA ILE A 124 -10.27 -7.56 0.93
C ILE A 124 -11.34 -7.90 1.96
N GLY A 125 -12.60 -8.07 1.54
CA GLY A 125 -13.70 -8.50 2.40
C GLY A 125 -13.44 -9.89 2.99
N ILE A 126 -12.99 -10.84 2.16
CA ILE A 126 -12.58 -12.19 2.58
C ILE A 126 -11.51 -12.13 3.68
N LEU A 127 -10.46 -11.31 3.47
CA LEU A 127 -9.39 -11.14 4.45
C LEU A 127 -9.84 -10.43 5.73
N ALA A 128 -10.70 -9.42 5.61
CA ALA A 128 -11.23 -8.67 6.74
C ALA A 128 -12.13 -9.54 7.62
N GLU A 129 -12.96 -10.38 7.02
CA GLU A 129 -13.85 -11.31 7.71
C GLU A 129 -13.05 -12.37 8.50
N GLU A 130 -12.02 -12.96 7.86
CA GLU A 130 -11.13 -13.92 8.53
C GLU A 130 -10.34 -13.27 9.66
N PHE A 131 -9.82 -12.07 9.43
CA PHE A 131 -9.08 -11.34 10.44
C PHE A 131 -9.95 -10.95 11.63
N ALA A 132 -11.18 -10.47 11.38
CA ALA A 132 -12.11 -10.10 12.44
C ALA A 132 -12.53 -11.31 13.30
N LYS A 133 -12.68 -12.49 12.69
CA LYS A 133 -13.12 -13.71 13.38
C LYS A 133 -11.99 -14.47 14.08
N GLN A 134 -10.84 -14.59 13.42
CA GLN A 134 -9.78 -15.51 13.83
C GLN A 134 -8.45 -14.83 14.14
N GLY A 135 -8.36 -13.52 13.88
CA GLY A 135 -7.15 -12.75 14.08
C GLY A 135 -6.07 -13.01 13.04
N ARG A 136 -4.92 -12.37 13.28
CA ARG A 136 -3.78 -12.32 12.36
C ARG A 136 -3.24 -13.69 11.97
N GLU A 137 -2.86 -14.51 12.95
CA GLU A 137 -2.17 -15.79 12.70
C GLU A 137 -3.00 -16.74 11.84
N LYS A 138 -4.30 -16.89 12.17
CA LYS A 138 -5.20 -17.75 11.41
C LYS A 138 -5.45 -17.22 10.00
N THR A 139 -5.50 -15.90 9.82
CA THR A 139 -5.58 -15.30 8.49
C THR A 139 -4.35 -15.63 7.65
N LEU A 140 -3.14 -15.61 8.24
CA LEU A 140 -1.91 -16.01 7.56
C LEU A 140 -1.91 -17.52 7.23
N ASP A 141 -2.35 -18.39 8.15
CA ASP A 141 -2.48 -19.84 7.91
C ASP A 141 -3.35 -20.15 6.67
N ILE A 142 -4.48 -19.43 6.52
CA ILE A 142 -5.39 -19.58 5.38
C ILE A 142 -4.73 -19.14 4.07
N ILE A 143 -3.93 -18.07 4.10
CA ILE A 143 -3.24 -17.56 2.90
C ILE A 143 -2.11 -18.49 2.47
N GLU A 144 -1.43 -19.14 3.43
CA GLU A 144 -0.43 -20.16 3.11
C GLU A 144 -1.06 -21.30 2.31
N HIS A 145 -2.31 -21.66 2.64
CA HIS A 145 -3.11 -22.70 1.98
C HIS A 145 -4.24 -22.11 1.14
N TRP A 146 -3.97 -21.03 0.40
CA TRP A 146 -4.98 -20.27 -0.34
C TRP A 146 -5.68 -21.10 -1.44
N ASP A 147 -6.78 -21.75 -1.07
CA ASP A 147 -7.61 -22.57 -1.95
C ASP A 147 -9.09 -22.54 -1.56
N ARG A 148 -9.95 -22.98 -2.48
CA ARG A 148 -11.42 -22.96 -2.30
C ARG A 148 -11.90 -23.82 -1.13
N LYS A 149 -11.30 -24.99 -0.92
CA LYS A 149 -11.71 -25.91 0.14
C LYS A 149 -11.34 -25.37 1.50
N VAL A 150 -10.20 -24.70 1.61
CA VAL A 150 -9.78 -24.01 2.84
C VAL A 150 -10.72 -22.85 3.13
N LEU A 151 -11.01 -22.00 2.13
CA LEU A 151 -11.93 -20.87 2.29
C LEU A 151 -13.34 -21.30 2.69
N LEU A 152 -13.88 -22.36 2.09
CA LEU A 152 -15.19 -22.91 2.46
C LEU A 152 -15.25 -23.45 3.90
N LYS A 153 -14.11 -23.85 4.48
CA LYS A 153 -14.03 -24.36 5.84
C LYS A 153 -13.77 -23.27 6.88
N SER A 154 -13.07 -22.20 6.48
CA SER A 154 -12.68 -21.12 7.39
C SER A 154 -13.74 -20.01 7.46
N LEU A 155 -14.30 -19.61 6.31
CA LEU A 155 -15.22 -18.49 6.25
C LEU A 155 -16.64 -18.94 6.57
N GLY A 156 -17.27 -18.24 7.52
CA GLY A 156 -18.68 -18.45 7.86
C GLY A 156 -19.67 -17.63 7.03
N ASP A 157 -19.21 -16.66 6.24
CA ASP A 157 -20.09 -15.86 5.38
C ASP A 157 -20.22 -16.52 4.00
N GLU A 158 -21.29 -17.30 3.85
CA GLU A 158 -21.58 -18.02 2.61
C GLU A 158 -21.88 -17.09 1.43
N ASP A 159 -22.53 -15.94 1.67
CA ASP A 159 -22.89 -15.00 0.60
C ASP A 159 -21.64 -14.33 0.02
N LEU A 160 -20.71 -13.93 0.90
CA LEU A 160 -19.42 -13.37 0.49
C LEU A 160 -18.58 -14.40 -0.29
N LEU A 161 -18.54 -15.65 0.19
CA LEU A 161 -17.85 -16.73 -0.52
C LEU A 161 -18.47 -17.02 -1.88
N ASN A 162 -19.80 -17.06 -1.96
CA ASN A 162 -20.53 -17.29 -3.20
C ASN A 162 -20.25 -16.18 -4.22
N LEU A 163 -20.27 -14.93 -3.78
CA LEU A 163 -19.88 -13.79 -4.62
C LEU A 163 -18.43 -13.93 -5.09
N PHE A 164 -17.51 -14.24 -4.18
CA PHE A 164 -16.10 -14.38 -4.49
C PHE A 164 -15.82 -15.49 -5.50
N PHE A 165 -16.44 -16.66 -5.35
CA PHE A 165 -16.26 -17.77 -6.30
C PHE A 165 -16.98 -17.54 -7.63
N LYS A 166 -18.06 -16.77 -7.65
CA LYS A 166 -18.72 -16.35 -8.90
C LYS A 166 -17.81 -15.41 -9.71
N LEU A 167 -17.08 -14.52 -9.04
CA LEU A 167 -16.09 -13.64 -9.69
C LEU A 167 -14.84 -14.41 -10.16
N TYR A 168 -14.49 -15.49 -9.46
CA TYR A 168 -13.30 -16.30 -9.74
C TYR A 168 -13.64 -17.78 -9.96
N PRO A 169 -14.39 -18.12 -11.03
CA PRO A 169 -14.96 -19.46 -11.24
C PRO A 169 -13.92 -20.53 -11.57
N GLU A 170 -12.78 -20.15 -12.15
CA GLU A 170 -11.72 -21.09 -12.53
C GLU A 170 -10.52 -21.05 -11.59
N LYS A 171 -10.05 -19.85 -11.24
CA LYS A 171 -8.83 -19.65 -10.48
C LYS A 171 -8.96 -18.46 -9.54
N LEU A 172 -8.59 -18.67 -8.28
CA LEU A 172 -8.55 -17.62 -7.27
C LEU A 172 -7.51 -16.56 -7.61
N PRO A 173 -7.73 -15.28 -7.22
CA PRO A 173 -6.73 -14.24 -7.37
C PRO A 173 -5.48 -14.57 -6.55
N LYS A 174 -4.35 -13.97 -6.94
CA LYS A 174 -3.07 -14.24 -6.30
C LYS A 174 -3.00 -13.48 -4.98
N VAL A 175 -3.02 -14.24 -3.89
CA VAL A 175 -2.81 -13.77 -2.51
C VAL A 175 -1.61 -14.51 -1.95
N LYS A 176 -0.61 -13.79 -1.43
CA LYS A 176 0.63 -14.38 -0.90
C LYS A 176 1.13 -13.64 0.33
N ILE A 177 1.64 -14.41 1.29
CA ILE A 177 2.46 -13.87 2.37
C ILE A 177 3.77 -13.36 1.78
N VAL A 178 4.15 -12.14 2.10
CA VAL A 178 5.40 -11.52 1.67
C VAL A 178 6.54 -12.04 2.55
N THR A 179 7.51 -12.68 1.91
CA THR A 179 8.74 -13.17 2.54
C THR A 179 9.96 -12.56 1.85
N LYS A 180 11.14 -12.64 2.46
CA LYS A 180 12.37 -12.09 1.86
C LYS A 180 12.68 -12.73 0.51
N GLU A 181 12.33 -13.99 0.34
CA GLU A 181 12.61 -14.82 -0.83
C GLU A 181 11.69 -14.47 -2.00
N ASN A 182 10.42 -14.15 -1.73
CA ASN A 182 9.43 -13.88 -2.78
C ASN A 182 9.19 -12.38 -3.03
N MET A 183 9.68 -11.50 -2.16
CA MET A 183 9.39 -10.05 -2.17
C MET A 183 9.71 -9.38 -3.50
N GLU A 184 10.86 -9.69 -4.11
CA GLU A 184 11.26 -9.07 -5.38
C GLU A 184 10.34 -9.47 -6.53
N ILE A 185 9.97 -10.75 -6.59
CA ILE A 185 9.07 -11.30 -7.61
C ILE A 185 7.67 -10.73 -7.42
N LEU A 186 7.14 -10.76 -6.19
CA LEU A 186 5.82 -10.19 -5.88
C LEU A 186 5.76 -8.69 -6.17
N THR A 187 6.82 -7.95 -5.86
CA THR A 187 6.91 -6.52 -6.19
C THR A 187 6.80 -6.29 -7.69
N LYS A 188 7.52 -7.08 -8.49
CA LYS A 188 7.51 -6.97 -9.95
C LYS A 188 6.11 -7.26 -10.49
N GLU A 189 5.55 -8.41 -10.13
CA GLU A 189 4.23 -8.83 -10.60
C GLU A 189 3.13 -7.85 -10.14
N SER A 190 3.16 -7.37 -8.90
CA SER A 190 2.16 -6.44 -8.39
C SER A 190 2.25 -5.08 -9.08
N THR A 191 3.47 -4.60 -9.36
CA THR A 191 3.68 -3.36 -10.13
C THR A 191 3.21 -3.51 -11.59
N GLU A 192 3.42 -4.66 -12.23
CA GLU A 192 2.91 -4.94 -13.57
C GLU A 192 1.38 -5.01 -13.58
N PHE A 193 0.80 -5.69 -12.61
CA PHE A 193 -0.65 -5.81 -12.45
C PHE A 193 -1.31 -4.44 -12.19
N ARG A 194 -0.70 -3.61 -11.34
CA ARG A 194 -1.11 -2.23 -11.07
C ARG A 194 -1.22 -1.39 -12.34
N LYS A 195 -0.25 -1.51 -13.26
CA LYS A 195 -0.28 -0.80 -14.56
C LYS A 195 -1.41 -1.29 -15.44
N LYS A 196 -1.73 -2.59 -15.40
CA LYS A 196 -2.87 -3.16 -16.14
C LYS A 196 -4.19 -2.57 -15.64
N VAL A 197 -4.40 -2.54 -14.32
CA VAL A 197 -5.69 -2.11 -13.73
C VAL A 197 -5.87 -0.59 -13.72
N ARG A 198 -4.81 0.17 -13.44
CA ARG A 198 -4.87 1.65 -13.35
C ARG A 198 -4.54 2.37 -14.66
N GLY A 199 -4.12 1.64 -15.69
CA GLY A 199 -3.50 2.19 -16.89
C GLY A 199 -2.03 2.58 -16.66
N GLU A 200 -1.22 2.55 -17.72
CA GLU A 200 0.24 2.75 -17.62
C GLU A 200 0.63 4.12 -17.03
N ALA A 201 -0.12 5.17 -17.38
CA ALA A 201 0.18 6.53 -16.94
C ALA A 201 -0.04 6.73 -15.43
N VAL A 202 -1.09 6.13 -14.86
CA VAL A 202 -1.42 6.27 -13.43
C VAL A 202 -0.70 5.21 -12.60
N GLY A 203 -0.54 3.98 -13.12
CA GLY A 203 0.13 2.89 -12.41
C GLY A 203 1.66 3.07 -12.26
N ARG A 204 2.28 3.98 -13.02
CA ARG A 204 3.70 4.35 -12.89
C ARG A 204 3.93 5.53 -11.93
N LEU A 205 2.88 6.23 -11.51
CA LEU A 205 2.97 7.33 -10.56
C LEU A 205 2.87 6.77 -9.14
N GLY A 206 3.85 7.12 -8.29
CA GLY A 206 3.91 6.69 -6.89
C GLY A 206 4.14 5.20 -6.75
#